data_AF-A0A5P1FEA0-F1
#
_entry.id   AF-A0A5P1FEA0-F1
#
_cell.length_a   1.000
_cell.length_b   1.000
_cell.length_c   1.000
_cell.angle_alpha   90.00
_cell.angle_beta   90.00
_cell.angle_gamma   90.00
#
_symmetry.space_group_name_H-M   'P 1'
#
loop_
_entity.id
_entity.type
_entity.pdbx_description
1 polymer ?
#
loop_
_entity_poly.entity_id
_entity_poly.type
_entity_poly.pdbx_seq_one_letter_code
_entity_poly.pdbx_strand_id
1 'polypeptide(L)'
;MGEEQQQSTSKLMTIPKEGERILGPTRRPDGTLRKPIRIRAGYVPQDEVAIYQSKGALLKKAQPEVPPGFDPDAVAANKPKTKSAKRNERKKEKKLQAALASSNDKGRNLDPEQSGKLRTEESPFVEKQHRLENLETIRLAEAQLKVDQNNMKPEQVEKITKVEGWLEELKALEDKKKPNSMVS
;
A
#
# COMPACT_ATOMS: atom_id res chain seq x y z
N MET A 1 32.17 27.83 26.24
CA MET A 1 32.12 28.38 24.87
C MET A 1 31.28 27.44 24.04
N GLY A 2 29.97 27.67 24.04
CA GLY A 2 29.00 26.88 23.30
C GLY A 2 28.38 27.77 22.24
N GLU A 3 28.84 27.60 21.01
CA GLU A 3 28.18 28.12 19.81
C GLU A 3 28.27 27.02 18.76
N GLU A 4 27.45 25.99 18.95
CA GLU A 4 27.15 25.01 17.92
C GLU A 4 26.30 25.73 16.88
N GLN A 5 26.95 26.14 15.80
CA GLN A 5 26.33 26.76 14.65
C GLN A 5 25.33 25.77 14.02
N GLN A 6 24.09 25.81 14.50
CA GLN A 6 22.90 25.32 13.82
C GLN A 6 22.56 26.29 12.68
N GLN A 7 23.48 26.48 11.74
CA GLN A 7 23.22 27.23 10.52
C GLN A 7 23.93 26.50 9.37
N SER A 8 23.15 26.14 8.33
CA SER A 8 23.59 25.59 7.04
C SER A 8 23.52 24.07 6.78
N THR A 9 22.51 23.35 7.28
CA THR A 9 22.05 22.15 6.56
C THR A 9 21.31 22.49 5.25
N SER A 10 21.11 23.79 4.96
CA SER A 10 20.52 24.31 3.72
C SER A 10 21.53 24.54 2.60
N LYS A 11 22.81 24.13 2.73
CA LYS A 11 23.76 24.18 1.61
C LYS A 11 23.67 22.93 0.74
N LEU A 12 22.44 22.57 0.38
CA LEU A 12 22.19 21.60 -0.65
C LEU A 12 22.46 22.24 -2.02
N MET A 13 23.68 22.01 -2.48
CA MET A 13 23.96 21.56 -3.85
C MET A 13 24.02 22.65 -4.91
N THR A 14 25.23 22.86 -5.43
CA THR A 14 25.49 23.35 -6.77
C THR A 14 24.57 22.60 -7.73
N ILE A 15 23.59 23.28 -8.31
CA ILE A 15 22.49 22.69 -9.11
C ILE A 15 23.08 22.16 -10.43
N PRO A 16 23.15 20.83 -10.65
CA PRO A 16 23.35 20.28 -12.00
C PRO A 16 21.99 20.24 -12.75
N LYS A 17 22.05 20.05 -14.07
CA LYS A 17 20.89 20.11 -14.99
C LYS A 17 19.68 19.30 -14.49
N GLU A 18 18.51 19.92 -14.60
CA GLU A 18 17.14 19.43 -14.34
C GLU A 18 17.04 18.04 -13.67
N GLY A 19 17.01 18.04 -12.32
CA GLY A 19 16.60 16.88 -11.53
C GLY A 19 17.72 16.02 -10.95
N GLU A 20 18.98 16.20 -11.38
CA GLU A 20 20.13 15.56 -10.71
C GLU A 20 20.46 16.25 -9.37
N ARG A 21 20.83 15.45 -8.36
CA ARG A 21 21.14 15.93 -7.00
C ARG A 21 22.54 15.46 -6.59
N ILE A 22 23.41 16.32 -6.06
CA ILE A 22 24.82 15.97 -5.73
C ILE A 22 25.13 16.21 -4.25
N LEU A 23 25.31 15.15 -3.46
CA LEU A 23 25.78 15.24 -2.08
C LEU A 23 27.23 15.73 -2.07
N GLY A 24 27.47 16.83 -1.35
CA GLY A 24 28.80 17.40 -1.21
C GLY A 24 29.81 16.43 -0.58
N PRO A 25 31.11 16.69 -0.73
CA PRO A 25 32.15 15.87 -0.12
C PRO A 25 32.01 15.88 1.41
N THR A 26 32.04 14.69 2.03
CA THR A 26 31.91 14.52 3.48
C THR A 26 33.25 14.21 4.13
N ARG A 27 33.48 14.67 5.35
CA ARG A 27 34.76 14.49 6.06
C ARG A 27 34.82 13.11 6.73
N ARG A 28 35.92 12.37 6.58
CA ARG A 28 36.17 11.15 7.35
C ARG A 28 36.67 11.47 8.76
N PRO A 29 36.67 10.49 9.70
CA PRO A 29 37.25 10.69 11.04
C PRO A 29 38.74 11.10 11.03
N ASP A 30 39.52 10.62 10.06
CA ASP A 30 40.92 11.00 9.82
C ASP A 30 41.08 12.40 9.17
N GLY A 31 39.98 13.06 8.83
CA GLY A 31 39.96 14.40 8.26
C GLY A 31 39.98 14.46 6.73
N THR A 32 40.33 13.38 6.04
CA THR A 32 40.29 13.30 4.56
C THR A 32 38.86 13.41 4.04
N LEU A 33 38.64 14.11 2.92
CA LEU A 33 37.33 14.22 2.29
C LEU A 33 36.97 12.96 1.48
N ARG A 34 35.71 12.56 1.57
CA ARG A 34 35.08 11.59 0.67
C ARG A 34 34.68 12.29 -0.61
N LYS A 35 34.71 11.55 -1.72
CA LYS A 35 34.21 12.06 -3.00
C LYS A 35 32.73 12.46 -2.88
N PRO A 36 32.28 13.50 -3.59
CA PRO A 36 30.87 13.85 -3.67
C PRO A 36 30.06 12.69 -4.27
N ILE A 37 28.80 12.56 -3.85
CA ILE A 37 27.90 11.48 -4.27
C ILE A 37 26.87 12.06 -5.24
N ARG A 38 26.73 11.46 -6.43
CA ARG A 38 25.69 11.84 -7.39
C ARG A 38 24.44 10.99 -7.17
N ILE A 39 23.29 11.63 -7.13
CA ILE A 39 21.95 11.02 -7.02
C ILE A 39 21.26 11.22 -8.36
N ARG A 40 20.72 10.13 -8.92
CA ARG A 40 20.05 10.14 -10.23
C ARG A 40 18.73 10.91 -10.16
N ALA A 41 18.37 11.59 -11.24
CA ALA A 41 17.07 12.25 -11.35
C ALA A 41 15.91 11.26 -11.12
N GLY A 42 14.94 11.67 -10.31
CA GLY A 42 13.78 10.85 -9.92
C GLY A 42 14.05 9.78 -8.86
N TYR A 43 15.26 9.71 -8.27
CA TYR A 43 15.52 8.82 -7.13
C TYR A 43 14.92 9.39 -5.84
N VAL A 44 14.03 8.62 -5.20
CA VAL A 44 13.42 8.93 -3.90
C VAL A 44 13.96 7.93 -2.88
N PRO A 45 14.57 8.38 -1.76
CA PRO A 45 15.08 7.48 -0.73
C PRO A 45 13.95 6.71 -0.05
N GLN A 46 14.24 5.50 0.44
CA GLN A 46 13.25 4.60 1.04
C GLN A 46 12.51 5.20 2.24
N ASP A 47 13.15 6.13 2.96
CA ASP A 47 12.57 6.85 4.10
C ASP A 47 11.40 7.76 3.68
N GLU A 48 11.40 8.23 2.43
CA GLU A 48 10.35 9.06 1.83
C GLU A 48 9.33 8.22 1.02
N VAL A 49 9.67 6.96 0.70
CA VAL A 49 8.74 6.03 0.03
C VAL A 49 7.66 5.61 1.03
N ALA A 50 6.42 5.98 0.75
CA ALA A 50 5.28 5.61 1.58
C ALA A 50 5.20 4.10 1.77
N ILE A 51 5.38 3.64 3.01
CA ILE A 51 5.16 2.24 3.37
C ILE A 51 3.69 1.92 3.15
N TYR A 52 3.42 0.90 2.33
CA TYR A 52 2.06 0.48 2.04
C TYR A 52 1.31 0.15 3.34
N GLN A 53 0.18 0.81 3.55
CA GLN A 53 -0.75 0.51 4.62
C GLN A 53 -2.05 0.02 3.98
N SER A 54 -2.50 -1.18 4.38
CA SER A 54 -3.74 -1.73 3.84
C SER A 54 -4.93 -0.88 4.24
N LYS A 55 -5.97 -0.81 3.39
CA LYS A 55 -7.20 -0.06 3.69
C LYS A 55 -7.79 -0.40 5.06
N GLY A 56 -7.76 -1.67 5.45
CA GLY A 56 -8.19 -2.11 6.79
C GLY A 56 -7.30 -1.61 7.93
N ALA A 57 -5.98 -1.50 7.73
CA ALA A 57 -5.07 -0.92 8.73
C ALA A 57 -5.31 0.59 8.90
N LEU A 58 -5.58 1.33 7.82
CA LEU A 58 -5.99 2.73 7.92
C LEU A 58 -7.33 2.86 8.63
N LEU A 59 -8.32 2.04 8.25
CA LEU A 59 -9.64 2.10 8.87
C LEU A 59 -9.55 1.82 10.36
N LYS A 60 -8.79 0.81 10.79
CA LYS A 60 -8.59 0.50 12.22
C LYS A 60 -7.90 1.63 12.99
N LYS A 61 -6.96 2.36 12.37
CA LYS A 61 -6.33 3.55 12.97
C LYS A 61 -7.29 4.75 13.04
N ALA A 62 -8.21 4.85 12.08
CA ALA A 62 -9.21 5.92 12.03
C ALA A 62 -10.43 5.62 12.91
N GLN A 63 -10.69 4.35 13.26
CA GLN A 63 -11.70 3.99 14.23
C GLN A 63 -11.24 4.44 15.62
N PRO A 64 -12.11 5.10 16.39
CA PRO A 64 -11.82 5.35 17.80
C PRO A 64 -11.64 3.99 18.49
N GLU A 65 -10.47 3.77 19.08
CA GLU A 65 -10.10 2.52 19.76
C GLU A 65 -11.08 2.17 20.89
N VAL A 66 -11.75 3.20 21.38
CA VAL A 66 -12.66 3.16 22.50
C VAL A 66 -14.01 3.74 22.07
N PRO A 67 -15.12 3.03 22.28
CA PRO A 67 -16.44 3.57 21.99
C PRO A 67 -16.66 4.86 22.79
N PRO A 68 -17.30 5.90 22.22
CA PRO A 68 -17.57 7.15 22.91
C PRO A 68 -18.24 6.90 24.28
N GLY A 69 -17.64 7.41 25.37
CA GLY A 69 -18.12 7.24 26.74
C GLY A 69 -17.55 6.05 27.51
N PHE A 70 -16.60 5.29 26.97
CA PHE A 70 -15.88 4.25 27.71
C PHE A 70 -14.58 4.80 28.28
N ASP A 71 -14.46 4.83 29.61
CA ASP A 71 -13.21 5.14 30.30
C ASP A 71 -12.42 3.83 30.56
N PRO A 72 -11.25 3.62 29.93
CA PRO A 72 -10.47 2.39 30.12
C PRO A 72 -10.01 2.22 31.58
N ASP A 73 -9.79 3.31 32.30
CA ASP A 73 -9.34 3.31 33.70
C ASP A 73 -10.43 2.84 34.67
N ALA A 74 -11.69 3.21 34.42
CA ALA A 74 -12.84 2.76 35.22
C ALA A 74 -13.10 1.26 35.09
N VAL A 75 -12.70 0.68 33.95
CA VAL A 75 -12.89 -0.74 33.63
C VAL A 75 -11.72 -1.60 34.09
N ALA A 76 -10.49 -1.06 34.09
CA ALA A 76 -9.31 -1.73 34.61
C ALA A 76 -9.36 -1.92 36.13
N ALA A 77 -9.97 -0.99 36.86
CA ALA A 77 -10.11 -1.06 38.32
C ALA A 77 -11.20 -2.05 38.81
N ASN A 78 -12.26 -2.26 38.03
CA ASN A 78 -13.48 -2.92 38.52
C ASN A 78 -13.73 -4.35 37.97
N LYS A 79 -12.87 -4.87 37.08
CA LYS A 79 -13.03 -6.23 36.54
C LYS A 79 -12.08 -7.21 37.22
N PRO A 80 -12.57 -8.17 38.04
CA PRO A 80 -11.73 -9.27 38.50
C PRO A 80 -11.31 -10.09 37.27
N LYS A 81 -10.02 -10.00 36.90
CA LYS A 81 -9.47 -10.80 35.80
C LYS A 81 -9.66 -12.28 36.13
N THR A 82 -10.45 -12.97 35.31
CA THR A 82 -10.64 -14.42 35.45
C THR A 82 -9.30 -15.15 35.26
N LYS A 83 -9.13 -16.32 35.88
CA LYS A 83 -7.89 -17.13 35.74
C LYS A 83 -7.54 -17.41 34.27
N SER A 84 -8.52 -17.49 33.37
CA SER A 84 -8.29 -17.68 31.94
C SER A 84 -7.75 -16.42 31.24
N ALA A 85 -8.20 -15.22 31.64
CA ALA A 85 -7.68 -13.95 31.12
C ALA A 85 -6.17 -13.81 31.41
N LYS A 86 -5.74 -14.14 32.64
CA LYS A 86 -4.32 -14.13 33.03
C LYS A 86 -3.47 -15.13 32.24
N ARG A 87 -4.02 -16.31 31.90
CA ARG A 87 -3.35 -17.30 31.06
C ARG A 87 -3.24 -16.84 29.60
N ASN A 88 -4.27 -16.17 29.07
CA ASN A 88 -4.28 -15.65 27.71
C ASN A 88 -3.37 -14.43 27.54
N GLU A 89 -3.30 -13.54 28.53
CA GLU A 89 -2.33 -12.43 28.58
C GLU A 89 -0.89 -12.98 28.56
N ARG A 90 -0.57 -13.97 29.42
CA ARG A 90 0.76 -14.61 29.43
C ARG A 90 1.10 -15.31 28.11
N LYS A 91 0.11 -15.91 27.43
CA LYS A 91 0.31 -16.55 26.11
C LYS A 91 0.56 -15.51 25.02
N LYS A 92 -0.16 -14.38 25.04
CA LYS A 92 0.06 -13.26 24.11
C LYS A 92 1.43 -12.62 24.32
N GLU A 93 1.80 -12.37 25.58
CA GLU A 93 3.11 -11.81 25.94
C GLU A 93 4.26 -12.73 25.51
N LYS A 94 4.16 -14.04 25.77
CA LYS A 94 5.16 -15.01 25.29
C LYS A 94 5.28 -15.05 23.76
N LYS A 95 4.15 -14.91 23.04
CA LYS A 95 4.15 -14.86 21.56
C LYS A 95 4.80 -13.58 21.04
N LEU A 96 4.54 -12.43 21.68
CA LEU A 96 5.15 -11.15 21.32
C LEU A 96 6.66 -11.16 21.61
N GLN A 97 7.09 -11.68 22.75
CA GLN A 97 8.51 -11.85 23.06
C GLN A 97 9.21 -12.82 22.08
N ALA A 98 8.56 -13.93 21.72
CA ALA A 98 9.09 -14.85 20.72
C ALA A 98 9.18 -14.21 19.32
N ALA A 99 8.20 -13.41 18.92
CA ALA A 99 8.24 -12.69 17.64
C ALA A 99 9.36 -11.64 17.59
N LEU A 100 9.56 -10.89 18.69
CA LEU A 100 10.66 -9.93 18.83
C LEU A 100 12.03 -10.62 18.89
N ALA A 101 12.12 -11.80 19.50
CA ALA A 101 13.35 -12.59 19.48
C ALA A 101 13.63 -13.19 18.09
N SER A 102 12.60 -13.61 17.36
CA SER A 102 12.72 -14.13 15.99
C SER A 102 12.94 -13.05 14.93
N SER A 103 12.61 -11.78 15.18
CA SER A 103 12.91 -10.69 14.24
C SER A 103 14.38 -10.27 14.23
N ASN A 104 15.20 -10.77 15.16
CA ASN A 104 16.63 -10.45 15.23
C ASN A 104 17.54 -11.47 14.52
N ASP A 105 16.99 -12.60 14.03
CA ASP A 105 17.74 -13.60 13.28
C ASP A 105 17.14 -13.77 11.87
N LYS A 106 17.82 -13.15 10.90
CA LYS A 106 17.90 -13.50 9.47
C LYS A 106 16.59 -13.71 8.70
N GLY A 107 16.44 -12.87 7.68
CA GLY A 107 15.42 -12.99 6.64
C GLY A 107 15.27 -14.40 6.07
N ARG A 108 14.02 -14.84 6.02
CA ARG A 108 13.55 -15.89 5.10
C ARG A 108 12.16 -15.51 4.59
N ASN A 109 12.14 -15.25 3.30
CA ASN A 109 10.99 -15.32 2.41
C ASN A 109 10.22 -16.63 2.63
N LEU A 110 8.90 -16.55 2.88
CA LEU A 110 7.94 -17.65 2.67
C LEU A 110 6.52 -17.10 2.45
N ASP A 111 6.00 -17.34 1.26
CA ASP A 111 4.60 -17.47 0.84
C ASP A 111 4.60 -18.63 -0.20
N PRO A 112 3.50 -19.35 -0.54
CA PRO A 112 2.12 -19.38 -0.02
C PRO A 112 1.62 -20.81 0.33
N GLU A 113 0.33 -20.89 0.64
CA GLU A 113 -0.60 -22.04 0.52
C GLU A 113 -0.96 -22.90 1.76
N GLN A 114 -2.28 -23.10 1.86
CA GLN A 114 -3.06 -24.08 2.64
C GLN A 114 -3.39 -23.78 4.10
N SER A 115 -4.58 -23.20 4.30
CA SER A 115 -5.46 -23.66 5.39
C SER A 115 -6.94 -23.65 4.98
N GLY A 116 -7.42 -24.80 4.55
CA GLY A 116 -8.64 -25.42 5.07
C GLY A 116 -9.98 -24.76 4.79
N LYS A 117 -10.64 -25.26 3.74
CA LYS A 117 -12.11 -25.32 3.55
C LYS A 117 -12.85 -25.60 4.87
N LEU A 118 -13.64 -24.65 5.36
CA LEU A 118 -14.78 -24.92 6.24
C LEU A 118 -16.02 -25.00 5.36
N ARG A 119 -16.49 -26.22 5.11
CA ARG A 119 -17.81 -26.48 4.49
C ARG A 119 -18.86 -26.30 5.58
N THR A 120 -19.57 -25.17 5.57
CA THR A 120 -20.89 -25.07 6.18
C THR A 120 -21.88 -25.55 5.14
N GLU A 121 -22.54 -26.67 5.40
CA GLU A 121 -23.66 -27.16 4.60
C GLU A 121 -24.81 -26.15 4.75
N GLU A 122 -24.92 -25.20 3.83
CA GLU A 122 -26.00 -24.22 3.83
C GLU A 122 -27.13 -24.71 2.91
N SER A 123 -28.35 -24.64 3.43
CA SER A 123 -29.57 -24.99 2.71
C SER A 123 -29.64 -24.25 1.36
N PRO A 124 -30.09 -24.88 0.26
CA PRO A 124 -30.13 -24.30 -1.10
C PRO A 124 -31.00 -23.04 -1.22
N PHE A 125 -31.73 -22.66 -0.17
CA PHE A 125 -32.44 -21.40 -0.05
C PHE A 125 -31.53 -20.22 0.33
N VAL A 126 -30.63 -20.42 1.30
CA VAL A 126 -29.71 -19.38 1.78
C VAL A 126 -28.67 -19.06 0.71
N GLU A 127 -28.19 -20.09 -0.01
CA GLU A 127 -27.25 -19.92 -1.13
C GLU A 127 -27.86 -19.10 -2.29
N LYS A 128 -29.17 -19.27 -2.57
CA LYS A 128 -29.87 -18.46 -3.56
C LYS A 128 -30.03 -17.00 -3.11
N GLN A 129 -30.33 -16.76 -1.84
CA GLN A 129 -30.43 -15.40 -1.32
C GLN A 129 -29.08 -14.68 -1.38
N HIS A 130 -28.01 -15.34 -0.94
CA HIS A 130 -26.66 -14.78 -0.98
C HIS A 130 -26.20 -14.50 -2.42
N ARG A 131 -26.62 -15.33 -3.39
CA ARG A 131 -26.36 -15.12 -4.81
C ARG A 131 -27.15 -13.93 -5.38
N LEU A 132 -28.39 -13.74 -4.96
CA LEU A 132 -29.20 -12.59 -5.37
C LEU A 132 -28.63 -11.28 -4.82
N GLU A 133 -28.26 -11.24 -3.55
CA GLU A 133 -27.60 -10.07 -2.93
C GLU A 133 -26.27 -9.76 -3.61
N ASN A 134 -25.46 -10.78 -3.92
CA ASN A 134 -24.22 -10.60 -4.68
C ASN A 134 -24.48 -10.06 -6.10
N LEU A 135 -25.52 -10.51 -6.79
CA LEU A 135 -25.87 -10.00 -8.13
C LEU A 135 -26.39 -8.55 -8.06
N GLU A 136 -27.18 -8.21 -7.05
CA GLU A 136 -27.66 -6.84 -6.83
C GLU A 136 -26.52 -5.88 -6.49
N THR A 137 -25.58 -6.29 -5.64
CA THR A 137 -24.38 -5.48 -5.33
C THR A 137 -23.50 -5.26 -6.56
N ILE A 138 -23.32 -6.28 -7.41
CA ILE A 138 -22.61 -6.14 -8.70
C ILE A 138 -23.33 -5.13 -9.61
N ARG A 139 -24.66 -5.22 -9.71
CA ARG A 139 -25.46 -4.31 -10.54
C ARG A 139 -25.40 -2.86 -10.06
N LEU A 140 -25.41 -2.65 -8.74
CA LEU A 140 -25.24 -1.33 -8.12
C LEU A 140 -23.84 -0.76 -8.38
N ALA A 141 -22.79 -1.58 -8.27
CA ALA A 141 -21.42 -1.19 -8.55
C ALA A 141 -21.20 -0.86 -10.04
N GLU A 142 -21.78 -1.64 -10.95
CA GLU A 142 -21.76 -1.34 -12.40
C GLU A 142 -22.49 -0.04 -12.73
N ALA A 143 -23.62 0.24 -12.06
CA ALA A 143 -24.35 1.50 -12.23
C ALA A 143 -23.53 2.70 -11.73
N GLN A 144 -22.81 2.57 -10.61
CA GLN A 144 -21.90 3.61 -10.12
C GLN A 144 -20.75 3.88 -11.11
N LEU A 145 -20.11 2.83 -11.64
CA LEU A 145 -19.05 3.00 -12.65
C LEU A 145 -19.57 3.65 -13.95
N LYS A 146 -20.81 3.34 -14.37
CA LYS A 146 -21.45 4.00 -15.52
C LYS A 146 -21.83 5.46 -15.24
N VAL A 147 -22.16 5.82 -14.00
CA VAL A 147 -22.36 7.22 -13.58
C VAL A 147 -21.02 7.96 -13.57
N ASP A 148 -19.94 7.31 -13.16
CA ASP A 148 -18.59 7.90 -13.15
C ASP A 148 -18.06 8.19 -14.57
N GLN A 149 -18.48 7.45 -15.59
CA GLN A 149 -18.18 7.78 -17.01
C GLN A 149 -18.74 9.16 -17.41
N ASN A 150 -19.87 9.58 -16.85
CA ASN A 150 -20.47 10.90 -17.09
C ASN A 150 -19.84 12.03 -16.24
N ASN A 151 -19.00 11.70 -15.26
CA ASN A 151 -18.30 12.66 -14.39
C ASN A 151 -16.77 12.57 -14.54
N MET A 152 -16.29 12.13 -15.71
CA MET A 152 -14.87 12.07 -16.02
C MET A 152 -14.28 13.48 -16.14
N LYS A 153 -13.17 13.73 -15.44
CA LYS A 153 -12.42 15.00 -15.56
C LYS A 153 -12.00 15.18 -17.03
N PRO A 154 -11.94 16.42 -17.57
CA PRO A 154 -11.63 16.64 -18.99
C PRO A 154 -10.28 16.01 -19.41
N GLU A 155 -9.30 16.01 -18.51
CA GLU A 155 -7.99 15.35 -18.71
C GLU A 155 -8.09 13.83 -18.93
N GLN A 156 -9.10 13.15 -18.35
CA GLN A 156 -9.31 11.72 -18.56
C GLN A 156 -10.05 11.44 -19.87
N VAL A 157 -10.92 12.35 -20.31
CA VAL A 157 -11.61 12.23 -21.61
C VAL A 157 -10.59 12.31 -22.75
N GLU A 158 -9.61 13.22 -22.68
CA GLU A 158 -8.51 13.30 -23.66
C GLU A 158 -7.66 12.01 -23.70
N LYS A 159 -7.49 11.33 -22.56
CA LYS A 159 -6.78 10.04 -22.50
C LYS A 159 -7.60 8.94 -23.17
N ILE A 160 -8.91 8.93 -22.97
CA ILE A 160 -9.82 7.97 -23.61
C ILE A 160 -9.84 8.17 -25.12
N THR A 161 -10.00 9.40 -25.60
CA THR A 161 -9.98 9.68 -27.05
C THR A 161 -8.64 9.34 -27.69
N LYS A 162 -7.52 9.54 -26.97
CA LYS A 162 -6.20 9.12 -27.43
C LYS A 162 -6.06 7.60 -27.52
N VAL A 163 -6.60 6.87 -26.55
CA VAL A 163 -6.64 5.39 -26.57
C VAL A 163 -7.55 4.89 -27.69
N GLU A 164 -8.70 5.53 -27.92
CA GLU A 164 -9.60 5.23 -29.05
C GLU A 164 -8.90 5.42 -30.40
N GLY A 165 -8.16 6.52 -30.58
CA GLY A 165 -7.37 6.73 -31.80
C GLY A 165 -6.30 5.65 -32.02
N TRP A 166 -5.63 5.19 -30.96
CA TRP A 166 -4.70 4.06 -31.06
C TRP A 166 -5.39 2.74 -31.40
N LEU A 167 -6.62 2.51 -30.92
CA LEU A 167 -7.43 1.34 -31.26
C LEU A 167 -7.86 1.37 -32.73
N GLU A 168 -8.24 2.52 -33.27
CA GLU A 168 -8.56 2.67 -34.69
C GLU A 168 -7.34 2.44 -35.59
N GLU A 169 -6.16 2.92 -35.18
CA GLU A 169 -4.91 2.68 -35.91
C GLU A 169 -4.52 1.20 -35.88
N LEU A 170 -4.68 0.52 -34.74
CA LEU A 170 -4.50 -0.93 -34.64
C LEU A 170 -5.47 -1.70 -35.53
N LYS A 171 -6.75 -1.31 -35.56
CA LYS A 171 -7.76 -1.92 -36.43
C LYS A 171 -7.42 -1.72 -37.91
N ALA A 172 -6.96 -0.53 -38.29
CA ALA A 172 -6.52 -0.25 -39.65
C ALA A 172 -5.26 -1.07 -40.02
N LEU A 173 -4.37 -1.32 -39.06
CA LEU A 173 -3.23 -2.21 -39.24
C LEU A 173 -3.64 -3.68 -39.32
N GLU A 174 -4.65 -4.12 -38.58
CA GLU A 174 -5.23 -5.46 -38.68
C GLU A 174 -5.88 -5.71 -40.04
N ASP A 175 -6.60 -4.72 -40.59
CA ASP A 175 -7.18 -4.81 -41.93
C ASP A 175 -6.12 -4.81 -43.04
N LYS A 176 -4.99 -4.10 -42.85
CA LYS A 176 -3.83 -4.13 -43.75
C LYS A 176 -2.97 -5.39 -43.58
N LYS A 177 -3.03 -6.04 -42.42
CA LYS A 177 -2.37 -7.32 -42.11
C LYS A 177 -3.29 -8.51 -42.43
N LYS A 178 -4.24 -8.37 -43.36
CA LYS A 178 -4.78 -9.49 -44.12
C LYS A 178 -3.80 -9.78 -45.27
N PRO A 179 -2.76 -10.61 -45.10
CA PRO A 179 -1.98 -11.07 -46.24
C PRO A 179 -2.94 -11.89 -47.10
N ASN A 180 -3.20 -11.40 -48.30
CA ASN A 180 -2.90 -12.13 -49.53
C ASN A 180 -2.84 -13.67 -49.36
N SER A 181 -3.99 -14.29 -49.06
CA SER A 181 -4.19 -15.75 -49.10
C SER A 181 -5.16 -16.06 -50.23
N MET A 182 -4.82 -15.61 -51.43
CA MET A 182 -5.43 -16.07 -52.67
C MET A 182 -4.37 -15.88 -53.75
N VAL A 183 -4.10 -16.93 -54.54
CA VAL A 183 -3.13 -17.03 -55.63
C VAL A 183 -1.71 -17.46 -55.21
N SER A 184 -1.51 -18.77 -55.09
CA SER A 184 -0.91 -19.60 -56.16
C SER A 184 -1.25 -21.07 -55.94
#